data_AF-A0A9X4AST1-F1
#
_entry.id   AF-A0A9X4AST1-F1
#
_cell.length_a   1.000
_cell.length_b   1.000
_cell.length_c   1.000
_cell.angle_alpha   90.00
_cell.angle_beta   90.00
_cell.angle_gamma   90.00
#
_symmetry.space_group_name_H-M   'P 1'
#
loop_
_entity.id
_entity.type
_entity.pdbx_description
1 polymer ?
#
loop_
_entity_poly.entity_id
_entity_poly.type
_entity_poly.pdbx_seq_one_letter_code
_entity_poly.pdbx_strand_id
1 'polypeptide(L)'
;MLGNHRVSLALALVTTVATLAVGCGSEGDNVRPDGTGGSGGTGGMGGSSSSMSSSSSGGGGAGGGAVCPTHEGPVFAVKELFFGEGNSGEWKTFGFNLDDKESTGNSTDVCKPNAGGSAQTAYPDGDQGIDNSFGKNLLPTILLLYPNWVNDVNTGIQNGNFTALVKSECMPATGDAPVLLSKLFGGTTLGGAPKFDGTDKWPVEPGLLSDPMDPLSSTILFEKSSVTGSMFDSGKGVTVVLSVPVRTADKSTSIKLTLYSAHMTMKLADDRKSATEGMIGGVLNTEEFVAEIKKVGDLLGLCGNPLFDNLVTQVRQASDIMADGTQDPEKTCDGISMGLGFEMYEAQLGDVGPANEVGSACP
;
A
#
# COMPACT_ATOMS: atom_id res chain seq x y z
N MET A 1 33.73 1.08 1.24
CA MET A 1 34.06 0.28 2.45
C MET A 1 32.78 0.13 3.26
N LEU A 2 31.92 -0.80 2.85
CA LEU A 2 30.85 -1.32 3.69
C LEU A 2 31.33 -2.73 4.05
N GLY A 3 31.55 -3.02 5.34
CA GLY A 3 31.83 -4.38 5.79
C GLY A 3 30.67 -5.29 5.38
N ASN A 4 30.91 -6.59 5.24
CA ASN A 4 29.94 -7.63 4.83
C ASN A 4 28.76 -7.85 5.81
N HIS A 5 28.22 -6.79 6.43
CA HIS A 5 26.92 -6.82 7.07
C HIS A 5 25.88 -6.90 5.95
N ARG A 6 25.40 -8.12 5.70
CA ARG A 6 24.26 -8.33 4.81
C ARG A 6 23.05 -7.67 5.45
N VAL A 7 22.64 -6.53 4.90
CA VAL A 7 21.34 -5.93 5.20
C VAL A 7 20.28 -6.84 4.58
N SER A 8 19.24 -7.18 5.33
CA SER A 8 18.06 -7.88 4.81
C SER A 8 16.90 -6.91 4.84
N LEU A 9 16.50 -6.47 3.65
CA LEU A 9 15.36 -5.59 3.44
C LEU A 9 14.13 -6.40 3.09
N ALA A 10 13.00 -6.05 3.71
CA ALA A 10 11.73 -6.70 3.55
C ALA A 10 10.64 -5.62 3.41
N LEU A 11 9.80 -5.67 2.38
CA LEU A 11 8.75 -4.68 2.09
C LEU A 11 7.36 -5.13 2.56
N ALA A 12 7.11 -5.13 3.86
CA ALA A 12 5.75 -5.24 4.39
C ALA A 12 4.93 -3.95 4.09
N LEU A 13 3.61 -3.99 4.28
CA LEU A 13 2.76 -2.80 4.29
C LEU A 13 2.40 -2.47 5.74
N VAL A 14 2.56 -1.22 6.19
CA VAL A 14 2.14 -0.78 7.54
C VAL A 14 1.85 0.75 7.55
N THR A 15 0.80 1.19 8.26
CA THR A 15 0.55 2.59 8.65
C THR A 15 0.92 2.77 10.13
N THR A 16 1.11 4.01 10.56
CA THR A 16 0.84 4.39 11.96
C THR A 16 -0.04 5.62 11.94
N VAL A 17 -1.11 5.57 12.73
CA VAL A 17 -1.94 6.74 12.99
C VAL A 17 -1.15 7.71 13.87
N ALA A 18 -0.92 8.93 13.39
CA ALA A 18 -0.50 10.04 14.23
C ALA A 18 -1.67 10.41 15.14
N THR A 19 -1.72 9.86 16.36
CA THR A 19 -2.65 10.32 17.39
C THR A 19 -2.25 11.74 17.81
N LEU A 20 -3.02 12.73 17.36
CA LEU A 20 -3.04 14.06 17.96
C LEU A 20 -3.53 13.90 19.42
N ALA A 21 -2.62 14.04 20.37
CA ALA A 21 -2.95 14.06 21.79
C ALA A 21 -3.74 15.34 22.11
N VAL A 22 -5.07 15.25 22.14
CA VAL A 22 -5.92 16.24 22.81
C VAL A 22 -5.95 15.90 24.29
N GLY A 23 -5.11 16.61 25.05
CA GLY A 23 -5.13 16.58 26.51
C GLY A 23 -6.18 17.51 27.10
N CYS A 24 -6.71 17.07 28.26
CA CYS A 24 -7.40 17.79 29.33
C CYS A 24 -8.95 17.78 29.33
N GLY A 25 -9.51 17.21 30.40
CA GLY A 25 -10.86 17.53 30.88
C GLY A 25 -11.42 16.50 31.87
N SER A 26 -11.38 16.81 33.16
CA SER A 26 -11.83 16.00 34.31
C SER A 26 -13.35 16.11 34.57
N GLU A 27 -13.80 15.52 35.70
CA GLU A 27 -15.16 15.43 36.28
C GLU A 27 -16.03 14.31 35.69
N GLY A 28 -16.45 13.26 36.39
CA GLY A 28 -16.77 13.12 37.82
C GLY A 28 -18.29 13.02 37.95
N ASP A 29 -18.87 11.82 38.04
CA ASP A 29 -19.98 11.57 38.96
C ASP A 29 -20.44 10.10 39.05
N ASN A 30 -20.75 9.73 40.29
CA ASN A 30 -21.36 8.48 40.74
C ASN A 30 -22.83 8.37 40.33
N VAL A 31 -23.26 7.25 39.73
CA VAL A 31 -24.57 6.62 40.03
C VAL A 31 -24.51 5.10 39.78
N ARG A 32 -24.65 4.33 40.87
CA ARG A 32 -25.37 3.03 40.93
C ARG A 32 -26.82 3.37 41.36
N PRO A 33 -27.89 2.61 41.01
CA PRO A 33 -27.97 1.17 41.34
C PRO A 33 -28.87 0.28 40.42
N ASP A 34 -28.82 -1.02 40.74
CA ASP A 34 -29.86 -2.08 40.67
C ASP A 34 -30.78 -2.29 39.45
N GLY A 35 -30.84 -3.56 39.01
CA GLY A 35 -31.86 -4.07 38.11
C GLY A 35 -31.76 -5.58 37.88
N THR A 36 -32.48 -6.34 38.71
CA THR A 36 -32.70 -7.79 38.73
C THR A 36 -33.62 -8.35 37.62
N GLY A 37 -33.40 -9.63 37.25
CA GLY A 37 -34.40 -10.56 36.69
C GLY A 37 -34.34 -10.75 35.16
N GLY A 38 -34.52 -11.92 34.55
CA GLY A 38 -34.92 -13.25 35.01
C GLY A 38 -34.95 -14.24 33.83
N SER A 39 -35.13 -15.53 34.15
CA SER A 39 -35.55 -16.71 33.34
C SER A 39 -35.87 -16.50 31.86
N GLY A 40 -35.40 -17.33 30.92
CA GLY A 40 -35.62 -18.78 30.83
C GLY A 40 -36.52 -19.09 29.62
N GLY A 41 -36.13 -20.02 28.75
CA GLY A 41 -36.94 -20.36 27.56
C GLY A 41 -36.28 -21.38 26.65
N THR A 42 -36.71 -22.64 26.79
CA THR A 42 -36.37 -23.82 25.99
C THR A 42 -37.22 -23.94 24.72
N GLY A 43 -36.62 -24.51 23.66
CA GLY A 43 -37.32 -25.46 22.77
C GLY A 43 -37.76 -24.95 21.40
N GLY A 44 -37.45 -25.72 20.35
CA GLY A 44 -38.07 -25.57 19.03
C GLY A 44 -37.29 -26.22 17.89
N MET A 45 -37.42 -27.55 17.74
CA MET A 45 -37.08 -28.30 16.52
C MET A 45 -38.20 -28.19 15.48
N GLY A 46 -37.83 -28.22 14.19
CA GLY A 46 -38.70 -28.39 13.02
C GLY A 46 -38.20 -27.48 11.88
N GLY A 47 -37.61 -27.93 10.78
CA GLY A 47 -37.86 -29.15 10.03
C GLY A 47 -38.94 -28.88 8.99
N SER A 48 -38.59 -28.37 7.81
CA SER A 48 -39.16 -28.79 6.51
C SER A 48 -38.57 -28.01 5.34
N SER A 49 -38.14 -28.81 4.37
CA SER A 49 -37.80 -28.52 2.99
C SER A 49 -38.97 -27.96 2.18
N SER A 50 -38.71 -26.95 1.34
CA SER A 50 -39.46 -26.73 0.11
C SER A 50 -38.58 -26.06 -0.94
N SER A 51 -38.30 -26.84 -1.97
CA SER A 51 -37.83 -26.43 -3.28
C SER A 51 -38.87 -25.53 -3.98
N MET A 52 -38.46 -24.36 -4.46
CA MET A 52 -39.16 -23.65 -5.53
C MET A 52 -38.17 -23.06 -6.53
N SER A 53 -38.17 -23.67 -7.71
CA SER A 53 -37.71 -23.13 -8.97
C SER A 53 -38.77 -22.22 -9.59
N SER A 54 -38.42 -21.00 -9.99
CA SER A 54 -39.10 -20.29 -11.09
C SER A 54 -38.36 -19.01 -11.50
N SER A 55 -37.81 -19.06 -12.72
CA SER A 55 -37.91 -18.07 -13.81
C SER A 55 -37.83 -16.55 -13.52
N SER A 56 -36.83 -15.98 -14.18
CA SER A 56 -36.63 -14.61 -14.65
C SER A 56 -37.87 -13.78 -15.00
N SER A 57 -37.88 -12.54 -14.54
CA SER A 57 -38.47 -11.40 -15.26
C SER A 57 -37.60 -10.15 -15.04
N GLY A 58 -37.24 -9.51 -16.15
CA GLY A 58 -36.38 -8.33 -16.18
C GLY A 58 -37.09 -7.09 -15.65
N GLY A 59 -36.36 -6.34 -14.82
CA GLY A 59 -36.70 -4.99 -14.42
C GLY A 59 -35.43 -4.15 -14.43
N GLY A 60 -35.33 -3.20 -15.36
CA GLY A 60 -34.31 -2.17 -15.36
C GLY A 60 -34.52 -1.27 -14.15
N GLY A 61 -33.79 -1.54 -13.08
CA GLY A 61 -33.75 -0.75 -11.86
C GLY A 61 -32.41 -0.05 -11.74
N ALA A 62 -32.46 1.28 -11.60
CA ALA A 62 -31.29 2.12 -11.37
C ALA A 62 -30.54 1.69 -10.10
N GLY A 63 -29.30 1.23 -10.29
CA GLY A 63 -28.13 1.53 -9.44
C GLY A 63 -28.29 1.48 -7.91
N GLY A 64 -29.04 0.53 -7.37
CA GLY A 64 -28.88 0.16 -5.97
C GLY A 64 -27.58 -0.63 -5.85
N GLY A 65 -26.51 0.00 -5.38
CA GLY A 65 -25.24 -0.68 -5.10
C GLY A 65 -25.54 -1.93 -4.27
N ALA A 66 -25.10 -3.10 -4.75
CA ALA A 66 -25.33 -4.35 -4.06
C ALA A 66 -24.70 -4.28 -2.67
N VAL A 67 -25.53 -4.10 -1.64
CA VAL A 67 -25.09 -4.21 -0.26
C VAL A 67 -24.70 -5.66 -0.06
N CYS A 68 -23.45 -5.86 0.34
CA CYS A 68 -22.87 -7.18 0.49
C CYS A 68 -22.84 -7.55 1.97
N PRO A 69 -23.80 -8.38 2.43
CA PRO A 69 -24.00 -8.61 3.85
C PRO A 69 -22.94 -9.52 4.47
N THR A 70 -22.18 -10.28 3.67
CA THR A 70 -21.27 -11.30 4.19
C THR A 70 -19.82 -10.83 4.35
N HIS A 71 -19.44 -9.66 3.80
CA HIS A 71 -18.03 -9.22 3.71
C HIS A 71 -17.09 -10.30 3.13
N GLU A 72 -17.64 -11.27 2.41
CA GLU A 72 -16.88 -12.34 1.77
C GLU A 72 -16.25 -11.83 0.49
N GLY A 73 -15.15 -12.44 0.08
CA GLY A 73 -14.43 -12.08 -1.14
C GLY A 73 -13.04 -12.66 -1.13
N PRO A 74 -12.40 -12.79 -2.31
CA PRO A 74 -11.06 -13.32 -2.37
C PRO A 74 -10.05 -12.35 -1.76
N VAL A 75 -8.98 -12.94 -1.25
CA VAL A 75 -7.81 -12.23 -0.75
C VAL A 75 -6.68 -12.58 -1.70
N PHE A 76 -5.96 -11.56 -2.16
CA PHE A 76 -4.77 -11.73 -2.97
C PHE A 76 -3.56 -11.33 -2.15
N ALA A 77 -2.46 -12.04 -2.33
CA ALA A 77 -1.17 -11.69 -1.79
C ALA A 77 -0.20 -11.35 -2.92
N VAL A 78 0.60 -10.30 -2.73
CA VAL A 78 1.69 -9.97 -3.65
C VAL A 78 2.69 -11.13 -3.68
N LYS A 79 3.02 -11.54 -4.90
CA LYS A 79 4.05 -12.54 -5.21
C LYS A 79 5.35 -11.87 -5.63
N GLU A 80 5.26 -10.80 -6.41
CA GLU A 80 6.42 -10.12 -6.99
C GLU A 80 6.12 -8.64 -7.15
N LEU A 81 7.16 -7.82 -6.99
CA LEU A 81 7.14 -6.38 -7.15
C LEU A 81 8.15 -5.93 -8.19
N PHE A 82 7.77 -4.93 -8.97
CA PHE A 82 8.59 -4.27 -9.97
C PHE A 82 8.68 -2.79 -9.62
N PHE A 83 9.88 -2.26 -9.49
CA PHE A 83 10.14 -0.89 -9.06
C PHE A 83 10.48 0.04 -10.23
N GLY A 84 10.47 -0.48 -11.46
CA GLY A 84 10.98 0.23 -12.63
C GLY A 84 12.48 0.06 -12.82
N GLU A 85 13.06 -1.00 -12.24
CA GLU A 85 14.46 -1.34 -12.41
C GLU A 85 14.80 -1.67 -13.87
N GLY A 86 15.94 -1.14 -14.31
CA GLY A 86 16.46 -1.32 -15.66
C GLY A 86 17.15 -0.06 -16.18
N ASN A 87 17.85 -0.19 -17.30
CA ASN A 87 18.65 0.89 -17.88
C ASN A 87 18.01 1.48 -19.15
N SER A 88 16.83 1.00 -19.53
CA SER A 88 16.17 1.35 -20.80
C SER A 88 14.90 2.19 -20.60
N GLY A 89 14.64 2.65 -19.38
CA GLY A 89 13.49 3.48 -19.06
C GLY A 89 12.26 2.67 -18.63
N GLU A 90 12.46 1.51 -18.01
CA GLU A 90 11.41 0.62 -17.52
C GLU A 90 10.48 1.34 -16.51
N TRP A 91 11.02 2.27 -15.71
CA TRP A 91 10.22 3.13 -14.81
C TRP A 91 9.08 3.87 -15.52
N LYS A 92 9.21 4.15 -16.83
CA LYS A 92 8.23 4.91 -17.61
C LYS A 92 6.89 4.22 -17.76
N THR A 93 6.83 2.91 -17.52
CA THR A 93 5.62 2.09 -17.69
C THR A 93 4.94 1.75 -16.37
N PHE A 94 5.52 2.16 -15.23
CA PHE A 94 4.97 1.87 -13.91
C PHE A 94 4.47 3.13 -13.25
N GLY A 95 3.18 3.15 -12.89
CA GLY A 95 2.53 4.28 -12.24
C GLY A 95 1.31 4.75 -13.02
N PHE A 96 0.93 6.00 -12.77
CA PHE A 96 -0.21 6.65 -13.38
C PHE A 96 0.16 8.07 -13.76
N ASN A 97 -0.60 8.65 -14.68
CA ASN A 97 -0.65 10.09 -14.83
C ASN A 97 -1.54 10.64 -13.70
N LEU A 98 -0.91 11.18 -12.67
CA LEU A 98 -1.51 11.63 -11.42
C LEU A 98 -2.04 13.07 -11.52
N ASP A 99 -1.41 13.90 -12.35
CA ASP A 99 -1.76 15.32 -12.53
C ASP A 99 -2.49 15.64 -13.84
N ASP A 100 -2.75 14.61 -14.66
CA ASP A 100 -3.33 14.68 -16.00
C ASP A 100 -2.49 15.53 -16.99
N LYS A 101 -1.16 15.57 -16.82
CA LYS A 101 -0.23 16.27 -17.71
C LYS A 101 0.82 15.34 -18.32
N GLU A 102 1.39 15.78 -19.43
CA GLU A 102 2.60 15.19 -19.99
C GLU A 102 3.67 16.27 -20.00
N SER A 103 4.70 16.10 -19.19
CA SER A 103 5.70 17.12 -18.93
C SER A 103 7.10 16.69 -19.36
N THR A 104 7.90 17.71 -19.69
CA THR A 104 9.26 17.58 -20.20
C THR A 104 10.16 18.53 -19.46
N GLY A 105 11.48 18.43 -19.65
CA GLY A 105 12.44 19.36 -19.04
C GLY A 105 12.27 20.84 -19.41
N ASN A 106 11.35 21.18 -20.32
CA ASN A 106 11.00 22.54 -20.73
C ASN A 106 9.59 22.97 -20.30
N SER A 107 8.83 22.12 -19.60
CA SER A 107 7.49 22.46 -19.14
C SER A 107 7.53 23.64 -18.17
N THR A 108 6.56 24.54 -18.31
CA THR A 108 6.46 25.78 -17.51
C THR A 108 5.17 25.85 -16.70
N ASP A 109 4.30 24.87 -16.87
CA ASP A 109 2.98 24.77 -16.24
C ASP A 109 2.93 23.70 -15.13
N VAL A 110 4.10 23.29 -14.64
CA VAL A 110 4.31 22.38 -13.49
C VAL A 110 4.98 23.13 -12.34
N CYS A 111 4.91 22.59 -11.12
CA CYS A 111 5.54 23.17 -9.94
C CYS A 111 7.05 23.36 -10.12
N LYS A 112 7.61 24.35 -9.43
CA LYS A 112 9.05 24.67 -9.48
C LYS A 112 9.84 23.54 -8.84
N PRO A 113 11.00 23.12 -9.38
CA PRO A 113 11.79 22.06 -8.78
C PRO A 113 12.27 22.48 -7.38
N ASN A 114 12.45 21.51 -6.50
CA ASN A 114 13.00 21.76 -5.17
C ASN A 114 14.41 22.37 -5.25
N ALA A 115 14.87 23.01 -4.17
CA ALA A 115 16.15 23.68 -4.11
C ALA A 115 17.32 22.74 -4.50
N GLY A 116 18.10 23.16 -5.51
CA GLY A 116 19.20 22.37 -6.07
C GLY A 116 18.77 21.30 -7.09
N GLY A 117 17.48 21.08 -7.27
CA GLY A 117 16.93 20.27 -8.36
C GLY A 117 16.93 21.03 -9.68
N SER A 118 16.74 20.30 -10.78
CA SER A 118 16.63 20.88 -12.13
C SER A 118 15.35 20.42 -12.82
N ALA A 119 14.77 21.29 -13.64
CA ALA A 119 13.60 20.96 -14.47
C ALA A 119 13.88 19.75 -15.38
N GLN A 120 15.11 19.62 -15.89
CA GLN A 120 15.52 18.51 -16.77
C GLN A 120 15.52 17.15 -16.06
N THR A 121 15.59 17.14 -14.73
CA THR A 121 15.56 15.91 -13.92
C THR A 121 14.17 15.66 -13.35
N ALA A 122 13.56 16.68 -12.74
CA ALA A 122 12.28 16.55 -12.05
C ALA A 122 11.12 16.32 -13.03
N TYR A 123 11.02 17.12 -14.10
CA TYR A 123 9.80 17.17 -14.91
C TYR A 123 9.61 16.04 -15.93
N PRO A 124 10.64 15.46 -16.60
CA PRO A 124 10.31 14.54 -17.69
C PRO A 124 9.54 13.30 -17.20
N ASP A 125 8.33 13.12 -17.69
CA ASP A 125 7.47 12.01 -17.31
C ASP A 125 7.81 10.72 -18.06
N GLY A 126 7.15 9.66 -17.64
CA GLY A 126 7.10 8.38 -18.31
C GLY A 126 6.25 8.40 -19.59
N ASP A 127 5.90 7.21 -20.07
CA ASP A 127 5.08 7.10 -21.27
C ASP A 127 3.67 7.60 -20.96
N GLN A 128 3.08 8.40 -21.86
CA GLN A 128 1.72 8.96 -21.69
C GLN A 128 1.54 9.81 -20.41
N GLY A 129 2.62 10.44 -19.93
CA GLY A 129 2.59 11.25 -18.71
C GLY A 129 2.57 10.45 -17.43
N ILE A 130 3.06 9.20 -17.43
CA ILE A 130 3.19 8.42 -16.19
C ILE A 130 4.18 9.11 -15.25
N ASP A 131 3.70 9.46 -14.06
CA ASP A 131 4.51 10.05 -12.99
C ASP A 131 5.18 8.95 -12.17
N ASN A 132 6.52 8.85 -12.28
CA ASN A 132 7.31 7.91 -11.47
C ASN A 132 8.75 8.42 -11.24
N SER A 133 8.85 9.60 -10.61
CA SER A 133 10.12 10.18 -10.21
C SER A 133 10.89 9.29 -9.23
N PHE A 134 10.22 8.49 -8.39
CA PHE A 134 10.88 7.47 -7.58
C PHE A 134 11.70 6.50 -8.43
N GLY A 135 11.07 5.85 -9.42
CA GLY A 135 11.74 4.90 -10.32
C GLY A 135 12.84 5.55 -11.17
N LYS A 136 12.61 6.80 -11.62
CA LYS A 136 13.55 7.54 -12.46
C LYS A 136 14.76 8.09 -11.70
N ASN A 137 14.51 8.78 -10.59
CA ASN A 137 15.49 9.65 -9.93
C ASN A 137 16.04 9.05 -8.63
N LEU A 138 15.31 8.16 -7.95
CA LEU A 138 15.74 7.61 -6.66
C LEU A 138 16.21 6.17 -6.73
N LEU A 139 15.49 5.32 -7.47
CA LEU A 139 15.85 3.91 -7.60
C LEU A 139 17.30 3.72 -8.09
N PRO A 140 17.82 4.47 -9.10
CA PRO A 140 19.21 4.31 -9.52
C PRO A 140 20.21 4.59 -8.39
N THR A 141 19.96 5.59 -7.55
CA THR A 141 20.82 5.91 -6.40
C THR A 141 20.72 4.82 -5.31
N ILE A 142 19.51 4.32 -5.04
CA ILE A 142 19.32 3.19 -4.12
C ILE A 142 20.09 1.96 -4.61
N LEU A 143 20.00 1.63 -5.91
CA LEU A 143 20.70 0.50 -6.51
C LEU A 143 22.22 0.70 -6.57
N LEU A 144 22.72 1.94 -6.67
CA LEU A 144 24.15 2.21 -6.55
C LEU A 144 24.69 1.89 -5.15
N LEU A 145 23.89 2.18 -4.11
CA LEU A 145 24.25 1.90 -2.71
C LEU A 145 24.00 0.45 -2.33
N TYR A 146 22.94 -0.15 -2.86
CA TYR A 146 22.51 -1.50 -2.58
C TYR A 146 21.98 -2.21 -3.86
N PRO A 147 22.89 -2.76 -4.69
CA PRO A 147 22.54 -3.32 -5.99
C PRO A 147 21.56 -4.50 -5.97
N ASN A 148 21.48 -5.25 -4.86
CA ASN A 148 20.60 -6.40 -4.74
C ASN A 148 19.23 -6.07 -4.13
N TRP A 149 18.93 -4.80 -3.89
CA TRP A 149 17.73 -4.40 -3.14
C TRP A 149 16.43 -5.01 -3.68
N VAL A 150 16.18 -4.89 -4.99
CA VAL A 150 14.98 -5.45 -5.63
C VAL A 150 14.93 -6.98 -5.48
N ASN A 151 16.06 -7.65 -5.71
CA ASN A 151 16.16 -9.11 -5.58
C ASN A 151 15.90 -9.57 -4.14
N ASP A 152 16.42 -8.85 -3.16
CA ASP A 152 16.27 -9.20 -1.74
C ASP A 152 14.84 -8.95 -1.25
N VAL A 153 14.18 -7.88 -1.73
CA VAL A 153 12.74 -7.65 -1.50
C VAL A 153 11.91 -8.81 -2.06
N ASN A 154 12.07 -9.13 -3.35
CA ASN A 154 11.31 -10.21 -3.97
C ASN A 154 11.64 -11.58 -3.35
N THR A 155 12.90 -11.84 -3.00
CA THR A 155 13.29 -13.04 -2.25
C THR A 155 12.61 -13.11 -0.89
N GLY A 156 12.42 -11.98 -0.21
CA GLY A 156 11.67 -11.91 1.05
C GLY A 156 10.19 -12.31 0.88
N ILE A 157 9.53 -11.85 -0.18
CA ILE A 157 8.16 -12.27 -0.52
C ILE A 157 8.11 -13.76 -0.83
N GLN A 158 9.03 -14.25 -1.67
CA GLN A 158 9.11 -15.66 -2.08
C GLN A 158 9.45 -16.62 -0.91
N ASN A 159 10.05 -16.11 0.16
CA ASN A 159 10.31 -16.87 1.39
C ASN A 159 9.20 -16.71 2.45
N GLY A 160 8.15 -15.93 2.17
CA GLY A 160 7.04 -15.70 3.09
C GLY A 160 7.42 -14.83 4.28
N ASN A 161 8.43 -13.96 4.15
CA ASN A 161 8.83 -13.06 5.24
C ASN A 161 7.81 -11.94 5.46
N PHE A 162 7.11 -11.53 4.40
CA PHE A 162 6.09 -10.48 4.38
C PHE A 162 5.32 -10.51 3.04
N THR A 163 4.23 -9.75 2.95
CA THR A 163 3.57 -9.40 1.67
C THR A 163 2.63 -8.19 1.83
N ALA A 164 2.03 -7.73 0.73
CA ALA A 164 0.79 -6.96 0.73
C ALA A 164 -0.40 -7.88 0.47
N LEU A 165 -1.52 -7.64 1.15
CA LEU A 165 -2.76 -8.40 0.96
C LEU A 165 -3.87 -7.47 0.50
N VAL A 166 -4.58 -7.82 -0.57
CA VAL A 166 -5.78 -7.10 -1.04
C VAL A 166 -6.97 -8.01 -0.88
N LYS A 167 -7.91 -7.64 0.00
CA LYS A 167 -9.21 -8.29 0.10
C LYS A 167 -10.21 -7.49 -0.72
N SER A 168 -10.85 -8.11 -1.71
CA SER A 168 -11.92 -7.47 -2.49
C SER A 168 -13.25 -8.05 -2.07
N GLU A 169 -13.94 -7.35 -1.18
CA GLU A 169 -15.24 -7.80 -0.68
C GLU A 169 -16.24 -7.79 -1.84
N CYS A 170 -17.02 -8.86 -1.94
CA CYS A 170 -18.19 -8.96 -2.80
C CYS A 170 -17.86 -9.01 -4.30
N MET A 171 -16.60 -9.27 -4.62
CA MET A 171 -16.19 -9.54 -6.00
C MET A 171 -16.85 -10.86 -6.46
N PRO A 172 -17.67 -10.84 -7.53
CA PRO A 172 -18.29 -12.05 -8.02
C PRO A 172 -17.23 -12.98 -8.61
N ALA A 173 -17.52 -14.28 -8.71
CA ALA A 173 -16.61 -15.23 -9.36
C ALA A 173 -16.40 -14.92 -10.85
N THR A 174 -17.40 -14.30 -11.50
CA THR A 174 -17.38 -13.91 -12.92
C THR A 174 -18.16 -12.63 -13.14
N GLY A 175 -17.82 -11.86 -14.18
CA GLY A 175 -18.58 -10.67 -14.60
C GLY A 175 -18.29 -9.39 -13.81
N ASP A 176 -18.92 -8.31 -14.23
CA ASP A 176 -18.57 -6.97 -13.73
C ASP A 176 -19.08 -6.73 -12.30
N ALA A 177 -18.34 -5.90 -11.56
CA ALA A 177 -18.71 -5.38 -10.26
C ALA A 177 -18.46 -3.87 -10.27
N PRO A 178 -19.49 -3.03 -10.53
CA PRO A 178 -19.29 -1.61 -10.76
C PRO A 178 -18.88 -0.84 -9.50
N VAL A 179 -19.20 -1.37 -8.31
CA VAL A 179 -18.77 -0.84 -7.02
C VAL A 179 -18.54 -2.02 -6.08
N LEU A 180 -17.38 -2.04 -5.44
CA LEU A 180 -17.03 -2.97 -4.37
C LEU A 180 -16.09 -2.30 -3.37
N LEU A 181 -16.00 -2.86 -2.17
CA LEU A 181 -15.06 -2.41 -1.15
C LEU A 181 -13.81 -3.29 -1.22
N SER A 182 -12.65 -2.69 -1.47
CA SER A 182 -11.37 -3.39 -1.26
C SER A 182 -10.67 -2.87 -0.02
N LYS A 183 -9.95 -3.77 0.65
CA LYS A 183 -9.14 -3.46 1.83
C LYS A 183 -7.72 -3.90 1.58
N LEU A 184 -6.76 -3.07 1.96
CA LEU A 184 -5.34 -3.38 1.86
C LEU A 184 -4.77 -3.68 3.24
N PHE A 185 -4.00 -4.75 3.36
CA PHE A 185 -3.35 -5.16 4.59
C PHE A 185 -1.87 -5.44 4.35
N GLY A 186 -1.10 -5.42 5.42
CA GLY A 186 0.25 -5.97 5.47
C GLY A 186 0.20 -7.40 5.96
N GLY A 187 0.87 -8.30 5.25
CA GLY A 187 1.17 -9.64 5.73
C GLY A 187 2.51 -9.65 6.46
N THR A 188 2.53 -10.25 7.65
CA THR A 188 3.76 -10.53 8.41
C THR A 188 4.41 -11.84 7.93
N THR A 189 5.31 -12.44 8.72
CA THR A 189 5.93 -13.70 8.33
C THR A 189 4.90 -14.84 8.31
N LEU A 190 4.86 -15.58 7.20
CA LEU A 190 4.05 -16.78 7.01
C LEU A 190 4.65 -18.00 7.75
N GLY A 191 5.91 -17.90 8.18
CA GLY A 191 6.67 -19.00 8.80
C GLY A 191 7.33 -19.97 7.82
N GLY A 192 7.17 -19.75 6.52
CA GLY A 192 7.79 -20.52 5.44
C GLY A 192 7.45 -19.96 4.07
N ALA A 193 8.04 -20.53 3.02
CA ALA A 193 7.76 -20.10 1.65
C ALA A 193 6.27 -20.32 1.29
N PRO A 194 5.58 -19.30 0.75
CA PRO A 194 4.20 -19.42 0.29
C PRO A 194 4.09 -20.41 -0.87
N LYS A 195 2.91 -21.02 -1.00
CA LYS A 195 2.60 -21.92 -2.11
C LYS A 195 1.98 -21.18 -3.31
N PHE A 196 1.35 -20.04 -3.05
CA PHE A 196 0.54 -19.26 -3.98
C PHE A 196 -0.57 -20.08 -4.65
N ASP A 197 -1.22 -20.95 -3.88
CA ASP A 197 -2.27 -21.87 -4.34
C ASP A 197 -3.66 -21.58 -3.72
N GLY A 198 -3.82 -20.42 -3.07
CA GLY A 198 -5.03 -20.04 -2.34
C GLY A 198 -5.11 -20.59 -0.91
N THR A 199 -4.16 -21.41 -0.47
CA THR A 199 -4.16 -21.99 0.88
C THR A 199 -3.28 -21.25 1.89
N ASP A 200 -2.48 -20.29 1.44
CA ASP A 200 -1.60 -19.50 2.31
C ASP A 200 -2.41 -18.57 3.21
N LYS A 201 -2.51 -18.92 4.50
CA LYS A 201 -3.16 -18.11 5.54
C LYS A 201 -2.15 -17.15 6.17
N TRP A 202 -2.09 -15.92 5.67
CA TRP A 202 -1.05 -14.97 5.99
C TRP A 202 -1.39 -14.13 7.23
N PRO A 203 -0.61 -14.16 8.33
CA PRO A 203 -0.95 -13.38 9.51
C PRO A 203 -0.88 -11.88 9.23
N VAL A 204 -1.88 -11.15 9.70
CA VAL A 204 -2.09 -9.74 9.36
C VAL A 204 -1.31 -8.84 10.32
N GLU A 205 -0.62 -7.85 9.78
CA GLU A 205 0.12 -6.88 10.57
C GLU A 205 -0.82 -5.98 11.39
N PRO A 206 -0.66 -5.90 12.73
CA PRO A 206 -1.56 -5.12 13.59
C PRO A 206 -1.49 -3.61 13.35
N GLY A 207 -0.36 -3.06 12.86
CA GLY A 207 -0.19 -1.62 12.68
C GLY A 207 -1.17 -0.98 11.69
N LEU A 208 -1.80 -1.77 10.81
CA LEU A 208 -2.78 -1.32 9.82
C LEU A 208 -4.23 -1.49 10.23
N LEU A 209 -4.46 -1.99 11.44
CA LEU A 209 -5.79 -2.35 11.89
C LEU A 209 -6.35 -1.24 12.76
N SER A 210 -7.61 -0.89 12.52
CA SER A 210 -8.35 0.03 13.40
C SER A 210 -8.61 -0.59 14.77
N ASP A 211 -8.73 -1.91 14.83
CA ASP A 211 -8.62 -2.72 16.05
C ASP A 211 -7.44 -3.69 15.89
N PRO A 212 -6.35 -3.54 16.67
CA PRO A 212 -5.15 -4.38 16.56
C PRO A 212 -5.39 -5.86 16.90
N MET A 213 -6.60 -6.27 17.29
CA MET A 213 -6.97 -7.66 17.52
C MET A 213 -7.93 -8.22 16.45
N ASP A 214 -8.47 -7.39 15.56
CA ASP A 214 -9.38 -7.82 14.48
C ASP A 214 -8.65 -7.80 13.12
N PRO A 215 -8.30 -8.98 12.55
CA PRO A 215 -7.58 -9.07 11.28
C PRO A 215 -8.38 -8.57 10.06
N LEU A 216 -9.66 -8.24 10.21
CA LEU A 216 -10.51 -7.69 9.14
C LEU A 216 -10.62 -6.16 9.15
N SER A 217 -10.06 -5.51 10.18
CA SER A 217 -10.31 -4.11 10.52
C SER A 217 -9.35 -3.10 9.86
N SER A 218 -8.83 -3.40 8.67
CA SER A 218 -7.86 -2.52 7.97
C SER A 218 -8.35 -1.07 7.92
N THR A 219 -7.43 -0.14 8.20
CA THR A 219 -7.65 1.31 8.06
C THR A 219 -7.56 1.78 6.61
N ILE A 220 -7.06 0.94 5.68
CA ILE A 220 -6.87 1.29 4.27
C ILE A 220 -8.02 0.70 3.45
N LEU A 221 -8.96 1.57 3.09
CA LEU A 221 -10.19 1.24 2.38
C LEU A 221 -10.20 1.89 0.99
N PHE A 222 -10.47 1.07 -0.02
CA PHE A 222 -10.80 1.50 -1.37
C PHE A 222 -12.31 1.31 -1.56
N GLU A 223 -13.08 2.31 -1.17
CA GLU A 223 -14.55 2.26 -1.17
C GLU A 223 -15.18 2.32 -2.56
N LYS A 224 -14.39 2.72 -3.56
CA LYS A 224 -14.81 2.95 -4.94
C LYS A 224 -14.16 1.97 -5.90
N SER A 225 -13.74 0.79 -5.40
CA SER A 225 -13.20 -0.24 -6.28
C SER A 225 -14.25 -0.72 -7.26
N SER A 226 -13.82 -1.21 -8.42
CA SER A 226 -14.66 -1.81 -9.43
C SER A 226 -13.92 -2.90 -10.19
N VAL A 227 -14.67 -3.79 -10.83
CA VAL A 227 -14.17 -4.75 -11.81
C VAL A 227 -14.99 -4.63 -13.09
N THR A 228 -14.32 -4.39 -14.21
CA THR A 228 -14.92 -4.39 -15.55
C THR A 228 -14.18 -5.38 -16.44
N GLY A 229 -14.85 -6.46 -16.86
CA GLY A 229 -14.22 -7.62 -17.48
C GLY A 229 -13.21 -8.27 -16.54
N SER A 230 -11.94 -8.23 -16.91
CA SER A 230 -10.80 -8.68 -16.12
C SER A 230 -10.08 -7.56 -15.38
N MET A 231 -10.42 -6.29 -15.62
CA MET A 231 -9.70 -5.17 -15.03
C MET A 231 -10.31 -4.81 -13.68
N PHE A 232 -9.49 -4.87 -12.64
CA PHE A 232 -9.75 -4.28 -11.34
C PHE A 232 -9.21 -2.84 -11.30
N ASP A 233 -9.98 -1.95 -10.71
CA ASP A 233 -9.61 -0.56 -10.43
C ASP A 233 -10.01 -0.24 -8.99
N SER A 234 -9.12 0.30 -8.17
CA SER A 234 -9.39 0.63 -6.76
C SER A 234 -10.17 1.93 -6.54
N GLY A 235 -10.38 2.70 -7.61
CA GLY A 235 -10.65 4.13 -7.52
C GLY A 235 -9.40 4.94 -7.15
N LYS A 236 -9.48 6.27 -7.37
CA LYS A 236 -8.41 7.23 -7.12
C LYS A 236 -8.56 7.94 -5.78
N GLY A 237 -7.47 8.53 -5.29
CA GLY A 237 -7.52 9.53 -4.21
C GLY A 237 -7.48 8.95 -2.78
N VAL A 238 -7.04 7.71 -2.62
CA VAL A 238 -6.92 7.07 -1.30
C VAL A 238 -5.52 7.33 -0.73
N THR A 239 -5.40 7.54 0.58
CA THR A 239 -4.07 7.56 1.22
C THR A 239 -3.71 6.16 1.68
N VAL A 240 -2.57 5.67 1.23
CA VAL A 240 -2.05 4.34 1.54
C VAL A 240 -0.71 4.51 2.25
N VAL A 241 -0.45 3.77 3.32
CA VAL A 241 0.91 3.70 3.88
C VAL A 241 1.44 2.28 3.71
N LEU A 242 2.53 2.16 2.96
CA LEU A 242 3.32 0.94 2.85
C LEU A 242 4.43 1.03 3.92
N SER A 243 4.87 -0.07 4.54
CA SER A 243 5.97 0.03 5.51
C SER A 243 6.91 -1.14 5.51
N VAL A 244 8.14 -0.81 5.16
CA VAL A 244 9.21 -1.69 4.77
C VAL A 244 10.07 -2.00 5.99
N PRO A 245 9.96 -3.17 6.66
CA PRO A 245 10.94 -3.63 7.62
C PRO A 245 12.35 -3.70 7.01
N VAL A 246 13.27 -2.99 7.63
CA VAL A 246 14.70 -2.99 7.30
C VAL A 246 15.43 -3.60 8.48
N ARG A 247 16.23 -4.65 8.23
CA ARG A 247 16.96 -5.34 9.29
C ARG A 247 18.45 -5.44 8.96
N THR A 248 19.28 -5.21 9.96
CA THR A 248 20.70 -5.59 9.97
C THR A 248 20.87 -6.83 10.86
N ALA A 249 22.11 -7.29 11.04
CA ALA A 249 22.39 -8.42 11.93
C ALA A 249 22.00 -8.15 13.40
N ASP A 250 21.93 -6.88 13.78
CA ASP A 250 21.90 -6.40 15.16
C ASP A 250 20.80 -5.36 15.44
N LYS A 251 20.14 -4.82 14.41
CA LYS A 251 19.08 -3.81 14.55
C LYS A 251 17.95 -4.02 13.53
N SER A 252 16.77 -3.51 13.86
CA SER A 252 15.61 -3.43 12.96
C SER A 252 15.03 -2.03 12.96
N THR A 253 14.43 -1.63 11.85
CA THR A 253 13.50 -0.49 11.77
C THR A 253 12.45 -0.76 10.71
N SER A 254 11.50 0.15 10.55
CA SER A 254 10.56 0.17 9.42
C SER A 254 10.52 1.55 8.76
N ILE A 255 10.56 1.57 7.43
CA ILE A 255 10.39 2.79 6.61
C ILE A 255 8.92 2.86 6.22
N LYS A 256 8.24 3.97 6.51
CA LYS A 256 6.90 4.22 5.98
C LYS A 256 6.96 4.95 4.65
N LEU A 257 6.14 4.50 3.71
CA LEU A 257 5.90 5.11 2.40
C LEU A 257 4.44 5.51 2.36
N THR A 258 4.13 6.73 2.77
CA THR A 258 2.79 7.30 2.69
C THR A 258 2.54 7.77 1.26
N LEU A 259 1.79 6.98 0.50
CA LEU A 259 1.29 7.33 -0.83
C LEU A 259 -0.03 8.10 -0.69
N TYR A 260 0.04 9.40 -0.93
CA TYR A 260 -1.12 10.25 -1.14
C TYR A 260 -1.67 10.04 -2.56
N SER A 261 -2.96 10.34 -2.73
CA SER A 261 -3.65 10.22 -4.02
C SER A 261 -3.45 8.86 -4.70
N ALA A 262 -3.35 7.79 -3.91
CA ALA A 262 -3.03 6.47 -4.40
C ALA A 262 -4.14 5.91 -5.30
N HIS A 263 -3.71 5.15 -6.31
CA HIS A 263 -4.54 4.40 -7.24
C HIS A 263 -3.89 3.05 -7.48
N MET A 264 -4.71 2.00 -7.54
CA MET A 264 -4.26 0.64 -7.82
C MET A 264 -5.14 0.02 -8.90
N THR A 265 -4.50 -0.58 -9.90
CA THR A 265 -5.16 -1.35 -10.95
C THR A 265 -4.48 -2.71 -11.08
N MET A 266 -5.21 -3.70 -11.57
CA MET A 266 -4.63 -5.00 -11.90
C MET A 266 -5.54 -5.75 -12.87
N LYS A 267 -4.95 -6.67 -13.64
CA LYS A 267 -5.68 -7.57 -14.52
C LYS A 267 -5.85 -8.93 -13.84
N LEU A 268 -7.09 -9.23 -13.48
CA LEU A 268 -7.49 -10.51 -12.90
C LEU A 268 -7.45 -11.62 -13.94
N ALA A 269 -7.03 -12.82 -13.53
CA ALA A 269 -7.23 -14.04 -14.30
C ALA A 269 -8.72 -14.37 -14.42
N ASP A 270 -9.08 -15.20 -15.41
CA ASP A 270 -10.47 -15.59 -15.68
C ASP A 270 -11.14 -16.29 -14.48
N ASP A 271 -10.37 -17.03 -13.69
CA ASP A 271 -10.82 -17.70 -12.46
C ASP A 271 -10.79 -16.80 -11.22
N ARG A 272 -10.28 -15.57 -11.37
CA ARG A 272 -10.06 -14.58 -10.30
C ARG A 272 -9.20 -15.09 -9.15
N LYS A 273 -8.26 -15.99 -9.43
CA LYS A 273 -7.32 -16.52 -8.43
C LYS A 273 -5.92 -15.92 -8.52
N SER A 274 -5.67 -15.11 -9.53
CA SER A 274 -4.43 -14.37 -9.65
C SER A 274 -4.67 -13.04 -10.34
N ALA A 275 -3.70 -12.15 -10.21
CA ALA A 275 -3.68 -10.88 -10.89
C ALA A 275 -2.28 -10.61 -11.44
N THR A 276 -2.23 -10.16 -12.68
CA THR A 276 -1.03 -9.74 -13.41
C THR A 276 -1.17 -8.29 -13.84
N GLU A 277 -0.12 -7.70 -14.41
CA GLU A 277 -0.15 -6.30 -14.87
C GLU A 277 -0.66 -5.36 -13.75
N GLY A 278 -0.36 -5.71 -12.49
CA GLY A 278 -0.75 -4.93 -11.33
C GLY A 278 0.09 -3.67 -11.26
N MET A 279 -0.54 -2.54 -10.94
CA MET A 279 0.11 -1.27 -10.73
C MET A 279 -0.48 -0.59 -9.50
N ILE A 280 0.39 -0.03 -8.66
CA ILE A 280 0.01 0.90 -7.60
C ILE A 280 0.88 2.14 -7.72
N GLY A 281 0.27 3.31 -7.63
CA GLY A 281 1.01 4.56 -7.67
C GLY A 281 0.32 5.64 -6.86
N GLY A 282 1.06 6.71 -6.59
CA GLY A 282 0.64 7.85 -5.80
C GLY A 282 1.81 8.79 -5.56
N VAL A 283 1.66 9.69 -4.59
CA VAL A 283 2.65 10.72 -4.27
C VAL A 283 3.19 10.51 -2.87
N LEU A 284 4.51 10.41 -2.73
CA LEU A 284 5.18 10.48 -1.43
C LEU A 284 5.35 11.95 -1.05
N ASN A 285 4.95 12.35 0.14
CA ASN A 285 5.38 13.66 0.64
C ASN A 285 6.90 13.64 0.87
N THR A 286 7.60 14.63 0.32
CA THR A 286 9.06 14.66 0.30
C THR A 286 9.67 14.67 1.69
N GLU A 287 9.20 15.53 2.60
CA GLU A 287 9.82 15.66 3.92
C GLU A 287 9.43 14.50 4.84
N GLU A 288 8.22 13.95 4.70
CA GLU A 288 7.85 12.70 5.37
C GLU A 288 8.77 11.57 4.92
N PHE A 289 8.99 11.41 3.61
CA PHE A 289 9.86 10.38 3.10
C PHE A 289 11.33 10.58 3.50
N VAL A 290 11.83 11.83 3.55
CA VAL A 290 13.15 12.14 4.09
C VAL A 290 13.28 11.71 5.56
N ALA A 291 12.25 11.96 6.39
CA ALA A 291 12.25 11.53 7.78
C ALA A 291 12.36 10.00 7.91
N GLU A 292 11.74 9.25 7.00
CA GLU A 292 11.79 7.79 6.96
C GLU A 292 13.16 7.28 6.45
N ILE A 293 13.75 7.92 5.44
CA ILE A 293 15.12 7.61 4.99
C ILE A 293 16.14 7.86 6.09
N LYS A 294 15.98 8.90 6.91
CA LYS A 294 16.84 9.16 8.07
C LYS A 294 16.84 8.02 9.10
N LYS A 295 15.76 7.22 9.20
CA LYS A 295 15.76 5.99 10.03
C LYS A 295 16.67 4.93 9.49
N VAL A 296 16.73 4.79 8.16
CA VAL A 296 17.70 3.89 7.50
C VAL A 296 19.12 4.36 7.74
N GLY A 297 19.35 5.67 7.68
CA GLY A 297 20.64 6.27 8.02
C GLY A 297 21.11 5.87 9.41
N ASP A 298 20.24 5.94 10.42
CA ASP A 298 20.57 5.57 11.81
C ASP A 298 20.80 4.07 11.96
N LEU A 299 19.92 3.26 11.36
CA LEU A 299 20.05 1.82 11.33
C LEU A 299 21.43 1.39 10.80
N LEU A 300 21.87 2.02 9.72
CA LEU A 300 23.13 1.70 9.05
C LEU A 300 24.34 2.45 9.63
N GLY A 301 24.16 3.29 10.66
CA GLY A 301 25.24 4.09 11.24
C GLY A 301 25.82 5.14 10.28
N LEU A 302 24.99 5.67 9.38
CA LEU A 302 25.34 6.64 8.35
C LEU A 302 24.97 8.09 8.71
N CYS A 303 24.46 8.35 9.92
CA CYS A 303 24.13 9.72 10.34
C CYS A 303 25.38 10.62 10.33
N GLY A 304 25.30 11.75 9.61
CA GLY A 304 26.42 12.68 9.41
C GLY A 304 27.46 12.20 8.38
N ASN A 305 27.19 11.12 7.65
CA ASN A 305 28.00 10.72 6.52
C ASN A 305 27.65 11.60 5.30
N PRO A 306 28.64 12.29 4.69
CA PRO A 306 28.37 13.17 3.55
C PRO A 306 27.70 12.51 2.34
N LEU A 307 27.94 11.20 2.12
CA LEU A 307 27.28 10.46 1.04
C LEU A 307 25.80 10.24 1.35
N PHE A 308 25.46 9.97 2.62
CA PHE A 308 24.08 9.83 3.06
C PHE A 308 23.35 11.17 3.06
N ASP A 309 24.01 12.25 3.47
CA ASP A 309 23.44 13.60 3.41
C ASP A 309 23.18 14.03 1.95
N ASN A 310 24.04 13.62 1.02
CA ASN A 310 23.82 13.81 -0.41
C ASN A 310 22.62 12.97 -0.91
N LEU A 311 22.47 11.71 -0.48
CA LEU A 311 21.27 10.92 -0.79
C LEU A 311 20.01 11.63 -0.31
N VAL A 312 19.98 12.12 0.93
CA VAL A 312 18.85 12.88 1.49
C VAL A 312 18.57 14.15 0.68
N THR A 313 19.60 14.80 0.15
CA THR A 313 19.45 15.95 -0.75
C THR A 313 18.85 15.52 -2.10
N GLN A 314 19.30 14.40 -2.67
CA GLN A 314 18.75 13.85 -3.92
C GLN A 314 17.29 13.45 -3.77
N VAL A 315 16.87 12.95 -2.61
CA VAL A 315 15.46 12.69 -2.30
C VAL A 315 14.62 13.95 -2.47
N ARG A 316 15.07 15.09 -1.93
CA ARG A 316 14.38 16.37 -2.13
C ARG A 316 14.39 16.84 -3.57
N GLN A 317 15.49 16.64 -4.28
CA GLN A 317 15.63 17.04 -5.68
C GLN A 317 14.77 16.19 -6.63
N ALA A 318 14.32 15.01 -6.18
CA ALA A 318 13.41 14.16 -6.92
C ALA A 318 11.94 14.60 -6.81
N SER A 319 11.61 15.66 -6.06
CA SER A 319 10.24 16.18 -6.07
C SER A 319 9.86 16.74 -7.43
N ASP A 320 8.78 16.22 -7.99
CA ASP A 320 8.30 16.49 -9.35
C ASP A 320 6.83 16.94 -9.39
N ILE A 321 6.10 16.73 -8.30
CA ILE A 321 4.67 16.99 -8.19
C ILE A 321 4.35 17.63 -6.83
N MET A 322 3.16 18.19 -6.64
CA MET A 322 2.67 18.57 -5.31
C MET A 322 2.23 17.33 -4.52
N ALA A 323 2.34 17.35 -3.19
CA ALA A 323 1.99 16.21 -2.33
C ALA A 323 0.52 15.74 -2.44
N ASP A 324 -0.38 16.58 -2.95
CA ASP A 324 -1.77 16.23 -3.24
C ASP A 324 -2.00 15.62 -4.63
N GLY A 325 -0.95 15.51 -5.45
CA GLY A 325 -1.02 15.03 -6.84
C GLY A 325 -1.37 16.11 -7.86
N THR A 326 -1.39 17.39 -7.48
CA THR A 326 -1.63 18.49 -8.43
C THR A 326 -0.34 19.16 -8.91
N GLN A 327 -0.48 20.13 -9.81
CA GLN A 327 0.59 21.00 -10.29
C GLN A 327 0.24 22.47 -10.07
N ASP A 328 1.20 23.24 -9.55
CA ASP A 328 1.07 24.68 -9.36
C ASP A 328 2.40 25.37 -9.69
N PRO A 329 2.53 26.06 -10.84
CA PRO A 329 3.77 26.71 -11.28
C PRO A 329 4.29 27.78 -10.33
N GLU A 330 3.45 28.29 -9.42
CA GLU A 330 3.89 29.27 -8.46
C GLU A 330 4.52 28.66 -7.21
N LYS A 331 4.28 27.37 -6.95
CA LYS A 331 4.78 26.63 -5.80
C LYS A 331 6.00 25.79 -6.14
N THR A 332 6.68 25.34 -5.09
CA THR A 332 7.76 24.35 -5.19
C THR A 332 7.17 22.96 -5.03
N CYS A 333 7.62 22.00 -5.83
CA CYS A 333 7.22 20.61 -5.71
C CYS A 333 7.62 20.06 -4.33
N ASP A 334 6.65 19.48 -3.62
CA ASP A 334 6.80 18.89 -2.29
C ASP A 334 6.35 17.42 -2.22
N GLY A 335 6.07 16.83 -3.39
CA GLY A 335 5.75 15.44 -3.59
C GLY A 335 6.72 14.76 -4.57
N ILE A 336 6.92 13.46 -4.37
CA ILE A 336 7.66 12.57 -5.28
C ILE A 336 6.66 11.54 -5.82
N SER A 337 6.41 11.57 -7.11
CA SER A 337 5.56 10.55 -7.73
C SER A 337 6.23 9.17 -7.67
N MET A 338 5.41 8.15 -7.41
CA MET A 338 5.87 6.78 -7.27
C MET A 338 4.89 5.84 -7.94
N GLY A 339 5.42 4.95 -8.78
CA GLY A 339 4.69 3.86 -9.41
C GLY A 339 5.43 2.54 -9.25
N LEU A 340 4.70 1.50 -8.83
CA LEU A 340 5.19 0.13 -8.71
C LEU A 340 4.32 -0.82 -9.51
N GLY A 341 4.95 -1.77 -10.18
CA GLY A 341 4.28 -2.94 -10.73
C GLY A 341 4.19 -4.07 -9.71
N PHE A 342 3.23 -4.97 -9.86
CA PHE A 342 3.13 -6.18 -9.05
C PHE A 342 2.38 -7.34 -9.72
N GLU A 343 2.62 -8.54 -9.21
CA GLU A 343 1.77 -9.73 -9.42
C GLU A 343 1.18 -10.20 -8.11
N MET A 344 -0.04 -10.75 -8.14
CA MET A 344 -0.69 -11.31 -6.96
C MET A 344 -1.32 -12.68 -7.21
N TYR A 345 -1.43 -13.48 -6.17
CA TYR A 345 -2.09 -14.79 -6.17
C TYR A 345 -3.06 -14.90 -4.99
N GLU A 346 -4.09 -15.74 -5.14
CA GLU A 346 -5.06 -16.02 -4.09
C GLU A 346 -4.35 -16.49 -2.81
N ALA A 347 -4.83 -15.97 -1.68
CA ALA A 347 -4.37 -16.25 -0.33
C ALA A 347 -5.55 -16.16 0.64
N GLN A 348 -5.29 -16.22 1.94
CA GLN A 348 -6.29 -16.04 3.00
C GLN A 348 -5.76 -15.08 4.05
N LEU A 349 -6.64 -14.28 4.65
CA LEU A 349 -6.29 -13.50 5.84
C LEU A 349 -6.10 -14.44 7.03
N GLY A 350 -4.95 -14.28 7.68
CA GLY A 350 -4.58 -14.95 8.90
C GLY A 350 -5.16 -14.30 10.14
N ASP A 351 -4.75 -14.83 11.29
CA ASP A 351 -4.95 -14.13 12.57
C ASP A 351 -3.96 -12.94 12.62
N VAL A 352 -4.09 -12.06 13.62
CA VAL A 352 -3.15 -10.95 13.77
C VAL A 352 -1.74 -11.48 14.13
N GLY A 353 -0.74 -11.06 13.37
CA GLY A 353 0.67 -11.37 13.54
C GLY A 353 1.39 -10.45 14.54
N PRO A 354 2.72 -10.64 14.74
CA PRO A 354 3.51 -9.75 15.59
C PRO A 354 3.66 -8.37 14.94
N ALA A 355 3.62 -7.31 15.75
CA ALA A 355 3.87 -5.96 15.28
C ALA A 355 5.34 -5.80 14.81
N ASN A 356 5.54 -4.99 13.76
CA ASN A 356 6.89 -4.60 13.35
C ASN A 356 7.56 -3.70 14.39
N GLU A 357 8.87 -3.87 14.58
CA GLU A 357 9.66 -3.01 15.46
C GLU A 357 9.82 -1.59 14.89
N VAL A 358 9.70 -0.58 15.76
CA VAL A 358 9.92 0.83 15.43
C VAL A 358 11.37 1.18 15.79
N GLY A 359 12.19 1.55 14.79
CA GLY A 359 13.58 1.95 15.01
C GLY A 359 13.76 3.44 15.33
N SER A 360 15.01 3.81 15.64
CA SER A 360 15.43 5.20 15.86
C SER A 360 15.75 5.91 14.53
N ALA A 361 15.93 7.24 14.56
CA ALA A 361 16.15 8.08 13.37
C ALA A 361 17.39 8.98 13.52
N CYS A 362 18.07 9.27 12.39
CA CYS A 362 19.12 10.30 12.38
C CYS A 362 18.53 11.66 12.78
N PRO A 363 19.28 12.48 13.52
CA PRO A 363 18.87 13.85 13.84
C PRO A 363 18.64 14.72 12.59
#